data_AF-A0A7S1C492-F1
#
_entry.id   AF-A0A7S1C492-F1
#
_cell.length_a   1.000
_cell.length_b   1.000
_cell.length_c   1.000
_cell.angle_alpha   90.00
_cell.angle_beta   90.00
_cell.angle_gamma   90.00
#
_symmetry.space_group_name_H-M   'P 1'
#
loop_
_entity.id
_entity.type
_entity.pdbx_description
1 polymer ?
#
loop_
_entity_poly.entity_id
_entity_poly.type
_entity_poly.pdbx_seq_one_letter_code
_entity_poly.pdbx_strand_id
1 'polypeptide(L)'
;GGGAGAAPRPQLALVLGFNLSKDKAYYLPRLRLRGLDADRRYVVEELEPGAFRRNVGTGKLERDDTKPSYQFGGPSPLLLSGASLMHVGLPVRFEFNGDSVCFRLTATT
;
A
#
# COMPACT_ATOMS: atom_id res chain seq x y z
N GLY A 1 -13.96 -36.56 -22.34
CA GLY A 1 -14.40 -35.18 -22.01
C GLY A 1 -13.23 -34.44 -21.43
N GLY A 2 -12.61 -33.55 -22.20
CA GLY A 2 -11.53 -32.70 -21.72
C GLY A 2 -12.12 -31.52 -20.96
N GLY A 3 -11.93 -31.50 -19.63
CA GLY A 3 -12.26 -30.33 -18.83
C GLY A 3 -11.31 -29.20 -19.19
N ALA A 4 -11.83 -28.15 -19.82
CA ALA A 4 -11.10 -26.92 -20.03
C ALA A 4 -10.70 -26.37 -18.65
N GLY A 5 -9.42 -26.43 -18.32
CA GLY A 5 -8.86 -25.73 -17.16
C GLY A 5 -9.12 -24.25 -17.35
N ALA A 6 -10.11 -23.71 -16.63
CA ALA A 6 -10.43 -22.29 -16.69
C ALA A 6 -9.14 -21.51 -16.37
N ALA A 7 -8.74 -20.62 -17.29
CA ALA A 7 -7.61 -19.74 -17.05
C ALA A 7 -7.81 -19.07 -15.68
N PRO A 8 -6.77 -19.03 -14.82
CA PRO A 8 -6.93 -18.46 -13.50
C PRO A 8 -7.41 -17.01 -13.62
N ARG A 9 -8.53 -16.70 -12.96
CA ARG A 9 -9.06 -15.33 -12.97
C ARG A 9 -8.01 -14.37 -12.43
N PRO A 10 -7.87 -13.16 -13.01
CA PRO A 10 -7.00 -12.15 -12.45
C PRO A 10 -7.47 -11.85 -11.02
N GLN A 11 -6.56 -11.98 -10.06
CA GLN A 11 -6.86 -11.66 -8.68
C GLN A 11 -6.67 -10.16 -8.48
N LEU A 12 -7.78 -9.48 -8.20
CA LEU A 12 -7.82 -8.05 -7.88
C LEU A 12 -8.20 -7.91 -6.41
N ALA A 13 -7.50 -7.04 -5.68
CA ALA A 13 -7.83 -6.71 -4.30
C ALA A 13 -7.69 -5.20 -4.03
N LEU A 14 -8.51 -4.69 -3.12
CA LEU A 14 -8.41 -3.35 -2.57
C LEU A 14 -7.99 -3.47 -1.10
N VAL A 15 -6.99 -2.71 -0.69
CA VAL A 15 -6.46 -2.69 0.67
C VAL A 15 -6.69 -1.31 1.26
N LEU A 16 -7.37 -1.27 2.40
CA LEU A 16 -7.62 -0.06 3.16
C LEU A 16 -7.01 -0.21 4.55
N GLY A 17 -6.22 0.77 4.97
CA GLY A 17 -5.66 0.87 6.31
C GLY A 17 -6.07 2.17 6.96
N PHE A 18 -6.55 2.12 8.20
CA PHE A 18 -7.00 3.30 8.95
C PHE A 18 -6.26 3.36 10.28
N ASN A 19 -5.76 4.54 10.63
CA ASN A 19 -5.17 4.81 11.92
C ASN A 19 -6.11 5.70 12.75
N LEU A 20 -6.85 5.11 13.69
CA LEU A 20 -7.83 5.83 14.50
C LEU A 20 -7.15 6.81 15.47
N SER A 21 -6.04 6.40 16.06
CA SER A 21 -5.26 7.20 17.01
C SER A 21 -3.79 6.85 16.88
N LYS A 22 -2.97 7.84 16.54
CA LYS A 22 -1.52 7.72 16.52
C LYS A 22 -0.97 7.80 17.93
N ASP A 23 -0.27 6.76 18.34
CA ASP A 23 0.50 6.79 19.59
C ASP A 23 1.69 7.76 19.45
N LYS A 24 2.20 8.31 20.56
CA LYS A 24 3.27 9.35 20.51
C LYS A 24 4.60 8.84 19.94
N ALA A 25 4.74 7.53 19.78
CA ALA A 25 5.92 6.90 19.24
C ALA A 25 5.90 6.83 17.71
N TYR A 26 7.06 7.04 17.11
CA TYR A 26 7.29 6.92 15.66
C TYR A 26 7.36 5.45 15.21
N TYR A 27 6.29 4.69 15.41
CA TYR A 27 6.21 3.34 14.84
C TYR A 27 5.80 3.43 13.38
N LEU A 28 6.48 2.66 12.53
CA LEU A 28 6.12 2.46 11.13
C LEU A 28 5.37 1.13 11.01
N PRO A 29 4.03 1.11 11.13
CA PRO A 29 3.27 -0.12 11.07
C PRO A 29 3.39 -0.79 9.69
N ARG A 30 3.15 -2.11 9.67
CA ARG A 30 3.12 -2.89 8.44
C ARG A 30 1.74 -3.51 8.23
N LEU A 31 1.15 -3.26 7.07
CA LEU A 31 -0.08 -3.91 6.61
C LEU A 31 0.27 -5.28 6.02
N ARG A 32 0.08 -6.33 6.82
CA ARG A 32 0.18 -7.73 6.37
C ARG A 32 -1.14 -8.19 5.79
N LEU A 33 -1.10 -8.66 4.55
CA LEU A 33 -2.29 -9.10 3.82
C LEU A 33 -2.57 -10.59 4.07
N ARG A 34 -3.74 -11.07 3.60
CA ARG A 34 -4.14 -12.47 3.68
C ARG A 34 -4.93 -12.86 2.43
N GLY A 35 -4.96 -14.15 2.10
CA GLY A 35 -5.76 -14.68 1.00
C GLY A 35 -5.18 -14.44 -0.41
N LEU A 36 -3.89 -14.09 -0.49
CA LEU A 36 -3.17 -13.98 -1.76
C LEU A 36 -2.54 -15.33 -2.12
N ASP A 37 -2.35 -15.56 -3.41
CA ASP A 37 -1.52 -16.65 -3.92
C ASP A 37 -0.04 -16.30 -3.64
N ALA A 38 0.66 -17.14 -2.88
CA ALA A 38 2.01 -16.86 -2.41
C ALA A 38 3.03 -16.74 -3.54
N ASP A 39 2.84 -17.51 -4.62
CA ASP A 39 3.79 -17.62 -5.73
C ASP A 39 3.54 -16.59 -6.83
N ARG A 40 2.38 -15.92 -6.80
CA ARG A 40 2.07 -14.83 -7.74
C ARG A 40 2.74 -13.53 -7.34
N ARG A 41 2.99 -12.70 -8.34
CA ARG A 41 3.38 -11.30 -8.15
C ARG A 41 2.16 -10.40 -8.33
N TYR A 42 2.18 -9.29 -7.61
CA TYR A 42 1.13 -8.30 -7.59
C TYR A 42 1.73 -6.92 -7.84
N VAL A 43 1.12 -6.20 -8.76
CA VAL A 43 1.31 -4.76 -8.91
C VAL A 43 0.55 -4.08 -7.78
N VAL A 44 1.25 -3.34 -6.94
CA VAL A 44 0.73 -2.60 -5.79
C VAL A 44 0.78 -1.11 -6.12
N GLU A 45 -0.39 -0.49 -6.20
CA GLU A 45 -0.56 0.90 -6.57
C GLU A 45 -1.29 1.63 -5.46
N GLU A 46 -0.76 2.77 -5.03
CA GLU A 46 -1.42 3.66 -4.09
C GLU A 46 -2.39 4.56 -4.84
N LEU A 47 -3.68 4.50 -4.46
CA LEU A 47 -4.73 5.22 -5.18
C LEU A 47 -4.93 6.65 -4.69
N GLU A 48 -4.70 6.89 -3.39
CA GLU A 48 -4.99 8.16 -2.72
C GLU A 48 -3.75 8.63 -1.95
N PRO A 49 -2.76 9.24 -2.63
CA PRO A 49 -1.59 9.81 -1.98
C PRO A 49 -1.95 11.04 -1.15
N GLY A 50 -1.20 11.26 -0.06
CA GLY A 50 -1.43 12.41 0.82
C GLY A 50 -0.96 13.74 0.21
N ALA A 51 -1.45 14.86 0.76
CA ALA A 51 -1.02 16.22 0.38
C ALA A 51 0.04 16.82 1.33
N PHE A 52 0.44 16.11 2.38
CA PHE A 52 1.39 16.62 3.37
C PHE A 52 2.79 16.04 3.15
N ARG A 53 3.80 16.92 3.21
CA ARG A 53 5.20 16.57 3.05
C ARG A 53 6.01 17.13 4.22
N ARG A 54 7.04 16.40 4.62
CA ARG A 54 7.98 16.88 5.64
C ARG A 54 9.00 17.80 5.00
N ASN A 55 9.04 19.06 5.43
CA ASN A 55 10.07 20.00 5.04
C ASN A 55 11.40 19.58 5.68
N VAL A 56 12.44 19.41 4.86
CA VAL A 56 13.74 18.90 5.32
C VAL A 56 14.48 19.91 6.19
N GLY A 57 14.29 21.22 5.96
CA GLY A 57 14.95 22.27 6.72
C GLY A 57 14.30 22.55 8.07
N THR A 58 12.97 22.44 8.15
CA THR A 58 12.21 22.79 9.38
C THR A 58 11.71 21.57 10.14
N GLY A 59 11.71 20.38 9.52
CA GLY A 59 11.13 19.15 10.06
C GLY A 59 9.60 19.15 10.15
N LYS A 60 8.94 20.25 9.78
CA LYS A 60 7.48 20.42 9.86
C LYS A 60 6.78 19.73 8.70
N LEU A 61 5.56 19.27 8.94
CA LEU A 61 4.66 18.84 7.87
C LEU A 61 3.99 20.07 7.27
N GLU A 62 4.15 20.23 5.97
CA GLU A 62 3.59 21.31 5.18
C GLU A 62 2.68 20.70 4.12
N ARG A 63 1.54 21.35 3.88
CA ARG A 63 0.61 20.95 2.83
C ARG A 63 1.15 21.44 1.49
N ASP A 64 1.23 20.55 0.51
CA ASP A 64 1.64 20.83 -0.86
C ASP A 64 0.73 20.02 -1.81
N ASP A 65 -0.37 20.64 -2.22
CA ASP A 65 -1.34 20.02 -3.14
C ASP A 65 -0.77 19.84 -4.57
N THR A 66 0.41 20.42 -4.88
CA THR A 66 1.05 20.28 -6.19
C THR A 66 1.96 19.05 -6.29
N LYS A 67 2.34 18.47 -5.15
CA LYS A 67 3.26 17.32 -5.09
C LYS A 67 2.72 16.24 -4.15
N PRO A 68 1.97 15.26 -4.69
CA PRO A 68 1.44 14.17 -3.90
C PRO A 68 2.55 13.41 -3.13
N SER A 69 2.23 13.03 -1.90
CA SER A 69 3.10 12.36 -0.94
C SER A 69 2.72 10.88 -0.88
N TYR A 70 3.36 10.08 -1.72
CA TYR A 70 3.17 8.64 -1.78
C TYR A 70 3.93 7.93 -0.66
N GLN A 71 3.35 6.84 -0.13
CA GLN A 71 3.95 5.96 0.87
C GLN A 71 5.34 5.47 0.44
N PHE A 72 5.53 5.20 -0.85
CA PHE A 72 6.76 4.64 -1.41
C PHE A 72 7.58 5.63 -2.24
N GLY A 73 7.36 6.94 -2.06
CA GLY A 73 8.22 7.99 -2.61
C GLY A 73 7.91 8.42 -4.04
N GLY A 74 6.95 7.79 -4.71
CA GLY A 74 6.47 8.21 -6.03
C GLY A 74 5.24 7.44 -6.50
N PRO A 75 4.68 7.81 -7.67
CA PRO A 75 3.49 7.19 -8.25
C PRO A 75 3.75 5.80 -8.85
N SER A 76 5.02 5.42 -9.02
CA SER A 76 5.38 4.14 -9.63
C SER A 76 4.91 2.99 -8.74
N PRO A 77 4.15 2.03 -9.30
CA PRO A 77 3.67 0.91 -8.51
C PRO A 77 4.82 -0.04 -8.13
N LEU A 78 4.66 -0.71 -7.00
CA LEU A 78 5.59 -1.75 -6.57
C LEU A 78 5.18 -3.10 -7.18
N LEU A 79 6.16 -3.96 -7.47
CA LEU A 79 5.92 -5.34 -7.86
C LEU A 79 6.40 -6.26 -6.74
N LEU A 80 5.46 -6.92 -6.04
CA LEU A 80 5.75 -7.74 -4.87
C LEU A 80 5.12 -9.13 -4.97
N SER A 81 5.76 -10.15 -4.40
CA SER A 81 5.15 -11.48 -4.30
C SER A 81 4.00 -11.51 -3.28
N GLY A 82 3.03 -12.41 -3.47
CA GLY A 82 1.99 -12.65 -2.48
C GLY A 82 2.57 -13.07 -1.13
N ALA A 83 3.63 -13.90 -1.12
CA ALA A 83 4.35 -14.26 0.09
C ALA A 83 4.91 -13.04 0.83
N SER A 84 5.55 -12.09 0.11
CA SER A 84 6.05 -10.85 0.71
C SER A 84 4.91 -10.01 1.29
N LEU A 85 3.80 -9.88 0.57
CA LEU A 85 2.64 -9.10 1.02
C LEU A 85 1.97 -9.69 2.27
N MET A 86 1.96 -11.02 2.41
CA MET A 86 1.37 -11.69 3.56
C MET A 86 2.32 -11.79 4.76
N HIS A 87 3.60 -12.10 4.54
CA HIS A 87 4.56 -12.36 5.61
C HIS A 87 5.39 -11.13 6.01
N VAL A 88 5.74 -10.26 5.07
CA VAL A 88 6.49 -9.03 5.39
C VAL A 88 5.53 -7.86 5.58
N GLY A 89 4.57 -7.71 4.66
CA GLY A 89 3.59 -6.63 4.67
C GLY A 89 4.14 -5.29 4.19
N LEU A 90 3.23 -4.40 3.83
CA LEU A 90 3.52 -3.06 3.32
C LEU A 90 3.82 -2.11 4.49
N PRO A 91 4.98 -1.45 4.55
CA PRO A 91 5.21 -0.40 5.53
C PRO A 91 4.34 0.81 5.18
N VAL A 92 3.60 1.34 6.14
CA VAL A 92 2.72 2.49 5.93
C VAL A 92 3.00 3.57 6.97
N ARG A 93 3.04 4.81 6.51
CA ARG A 93 3.19 6.01 7.32
C ARG A 93 1.82 6.62 7.53
N PHE A 94 1.43 6.75 8.79
CA PHE A 94 0.30 7.56 9.21
C PHE A 94 0.83 8.81 9.89
N GLU A 95 0.59 9.98 9.29
CA GLU A 95 1.10 11.24 9.81
C GLU A 95 0.18 11.80 10.91
N PHE A 96 -1.13 11.58 10.77
CA PHE A 96 -2.17 12.16 11.63
C PHE A 96 -3.05 11.09 12.33
N ASN A 97 -3.88 11.57 13.26
CA ASN A 97 -5.01 10.79 13.79
C ASN A 97 -6.12 10.76 12.73
N GLY A 98 -6.79 9.62 12.58
CA GLY A 98 -7.80 9.42 11.54
C GLY A 98 -7.23 9.28 10.13
N ASP A 99 -5.91 9.12 10.00
CA ASP A 99 -5.24 9.00 8.70
C ASP A 99 -5.52 7.65 8.05
N SER A 100 -5.44 7.59 6.73
CA SER A 100 -5.80 6.40 5.96
C SER A 100 -4.92 6.19 4.75
N VAL A 101 -4.84 4.95 4.28
CA VAL A 101 -4.13 4.56 3.06
C VAL A 101 -4.99 3.62 2.23
N CYS A 102 -4.85 3.73 0.90
CA CYS A 102 -5.62 2.95 -0.05
C CYS A 102 -4.71 2.40 -1.16
N PHE A 103 -4.70 1.08 -1.33
CA PHE A 103 -3.92 0.41 -2.36
C PHE A 103 -4.76 -0.52 -3.21
N ARG A 104 -4.51 -0.52 -4.52
CA ARG A 104 -4.97 -1.54 -5.47
C ARG A 104 -3.88 -2.58 -5.68
N LEU A 105 -4.27 -3.85 -5.62
CA LEU A 105 -3.42 -4.99 -5.94
C LEU A 105 -3.97 -5.72 -7.16
N THR A 106 -3.13 -5.86 -8.19
CA THR A 106 -3.47 -6.60 -9.41
C THR A 106 -2.46 -7.72 -9.60
N ALA A 107 -2.91 -8.97 -9.58
CA ALA A 107 -2.04 -10.11 -9.89
C ALA A 107 -1.52 -10.00 -11.33
N THR A 108 -0.23 -10.22 -11.52
CA THR A 108 0.36 -10.38 -12.84
C THR A 108 -0.03 -11.74 -13.41
N THR A 109 -0.34 -11.79 -14.70
CA THR A 109 -0.51 -13.03 -15.47
C THR A 109 0.76 -13.86 -15.50
#